data_AF-A0A426WY27-F1
#
_entry.id   AF-A0A426WY27-F1
#
_cell.length_a   1.000
_cell.length_b   1.000
_cell.length_c   1.000
_cell.angle_alpha   90.00
_cell.angle_beta   90.00
_cell.angle_gamma   90.00
#
_symmetry.space_group_name_H-M   'P 1'
#
loop_
_entity.id
_entity.type
_entity.pdbx_description
1 polymer ?
#
loop_
_entity_poly.entity_id
_entity_poly.type
_entity_poly.pdbx_seq_one_letter_code
_entity_poly.pdbx_strand_id
1 'polypeptide(L)'
;MPRWSAISGSSLVWTEGPLAGEYLRGAIHPTLAKQVYEYSSEELMNKADKSAVWGLHFISALIDWVHDAGRLIRSQHERILTLRAVNKELKLGGNQELLAVVEHQAKEYEDEAKKLRAELEYLRNLRRELEEEVGVLRSNLDGARNDRARLEGDVLSLTEAAAFLKAELKVEGSKVVTAYKASRGFELGLEKMGRVSYEYRYQVALERLRGKHPEIAIEQDPFVECPDDANMEMDLNQSFDDSAPSEM
;
A
#
# COMPACT_ATOMS: atom_id res chain seq x y z
N MET A 1 -127.39 -49.01 39.78
CA MET A 1 -126.96 -49.58 38.47
C MET A 1 -127.71 -48.86 37.37
N PRO A 2 -127.17 -48.62 36.15
CA PRO A 2 -125.92 -49.13 35.54
C PRO A 2 -124.97 -47.97 35.06
N ARG A 3 -123.82 -48.07 34.37
CA ARG A 3 -123.44 -48.96 33.26
C ARG A 3 -121.93 -48.91 32.83
N TRP A 4 -120.91 -48.86 33.71
CA TRP A 4 -119.49 -48.90 33.25
C TRP A 4 -118.49 -49.58 34.21
N SER A 5 -118.80 -50.79 34.72
CA SER A 5 -117.88 -51.52 35.63
C SER A 5 -116.97 -52.55 34.93
N ALA A 6 -116.73 -52.44 33.61
CA ALA A 6 -116.02 -53.48 32.85
C ALA A 6 -114.97 -52.97 31.86
N ILE A 7 -114.21 -51.91 32.20
CA ILE A 7 -112.99 -51.57 31.46
C ILE A 7 -111.80 -51.76 32.38
N SER A 8 -111.20 -52.95 32.29
CA SER A 8 -109.92 -53.29 32.91
C SER A 8 -108.79 -52.58 32.15
N GLY A 9 -107.86 -51.99 32.89
CA GLY A 9 -106.73 -51.24 32.37
C GLY A 9 -105.77 -52.11 31.57
N SER A 10 -105.85 -52.03 30.24
CA SER A 10 -104.77 -52.48 29.37
C SER A 10 -104.48 -51.38 28.34
N SER A 11 -103.24 -50.91 28.33
CA SER A 11 -102.65 -49.94 27.38
C SER A 11 -102.60 -50.43 25.93
N LEU A 12 -103.29 -51.53 25.61
CA LEU A 12 -103.27 -52.22 24.33
C LEU A 12 -104.42 -51.82 23.39
N VAL A 13 -105.35 -50.97 23.84
CA VAL A 13 -106.43 -50.42 22.99
C VAL A 13 -105.89 -49.51 21.88
N TRP A 14 -104.65 -49.03 22.02
CA TRP A 14 -104.11 -47.95 21.20
C TRP A 14 -103.02 -48.35 20.22
N THR A 15 -102.70 -49.65 20.07
CA THR A 15 -101.54 -50.09 19.28
C THR A 15 -101.84 -50.90 18.02
N GLU A 16 -103.02 -51.50 17.86
CA GLU A 16 -103.29 -52.33 16.66
C GLU A 16 -104.69 -52.12 16.06
N GLY A 17 -104.72 -51.45 14.92
CA GLY A 17 -105.90 -51.24 14.07
C GLY A 17 -105.69 -50.07 13.10
N PRO A 18 -106.48 -49.94 12.02
CA PRO A 18 -106.30 -48.92 10.98
C PRO A 18 -106.33 -47.46 11.48
N LEU A 19 -106.71 -47.24 12.74
CA LEU A 19 -106.71 -45.95 13.45
C LEU A 19 -105.37 -45.59 14.10
N ALA A 20 -104.38 -46.49 14.16
CA ALA A 20 -103.07 -46.23 14.77
C ALA A 20 -102.23 -45.21 13.97
N GLY A 21 -102.54 -44.99 12.69
CA GLY A 21 -101.86 -44.00 11.85
C GLY A 21 -102.09 -42.54 12.28
N GLU A 22 -103.20 -42.26 12.97
CA GLU A 22 -103.51 -40.91 13.46
C GLU A 22 -102.91 -40.62 14.86
N TYR A 23 -102.38 -41.63 15.54
CA TYR A 23 -101.95 -41.55 16.95
C TYR A 23 -100.66 -40.75 17.19
N LEU A 24 -99.79 -40.64 16.18
CA LEU A 24 -98.50 -39.95 16.32
C LEU A 24 -98.59 -38.42 16.17
N ARG A 25 -99.76 -37.87 15.80
CA ARG A 25 -99.90 -36.43 15.52
C ARG A 25 -100.50 -35.62 16.67
N GLY A 26 -100.92 -36.24 17.78
CA GLY A 26 -101.69 -35.52 18.81
C GLY A 26 -101.69 -36.04 20.26
N ALA A 27 -100.81 -36.95 20.68
CA ALA A 27 -100.90 -37.52 22.03
C ALA A 27 -100.19 -36.67 23.10
N ILE A 28 -100.92 -36.37 24.19
CA ILE A 28 -100.43 -35.74 25.43
C ILE A 28 -99.42 -36.68 26.12
N HIS A 29 -98.25 -36.17 26.50
CA HIS A 29 -97.17 -36.94 27.14
C HIS A 29 -97.69 -37.79 28.31
N PRO A 30 -97.34 -39.08 28.47
CA PRO A 30 -97.91 -39.98 29.49
C PRO A 30 -97.85 -39.42 30.93
N THR A 31 -96.81 -38.66 31.25
CA THR A 31 -96.67 -37.95 32.54
C THR A 31 -97.74 -36.88 32.75
N LEU A 32 -98.15 -36.18 31.69
CA LEU A 32 -99.23 -35.18 31.74
C LEU A 32 -100.60 -35.87 31.85
N ALA A 33 -100.80 -36.98 31.15
CA ALA A 33 -102.04 -37.77 31.25
C ALA A 33 -102.30 -38.28 32.67
N LYS A 34 -101.25 -38.73 33.37
CA LYS A 34 -101.34 -39.14 34.78
C LYS A 34 -101.70 -37.96 35.70
N GLN A 35 -101.09 -36.79 35.49
CA GLN A 35 -101.33 -35.61 36.33
C GLN A 35 -102.77 -35.09 36.23
N VAL A 36 -103.40 -35.17 35.05
CA VAL A 36 -104.78 -34.70 34.81
C VAL A 36 -105.82 -35.53 35.56
N TYR A 37 -105.56 -36.82 35.82
CA TYR A 37 -106.49 -37.69 36.55
C TYR A 37 -106.26 -37.71 38.07
N GLU A 38 -105.04 -37.37 38.52
CA GLU A 38 -104.61 -37.54 39.92
C GLU A 38 -104.64 -36.23 40.73
N TYR A 39 -104.50 -35.06 40.09
CA TYR A 39 -104.49 -33.75 40.76
C TYR A 39 -105.82 -33.00 40.60
N SER A 40 -106.15 -32.17 41.60
CA SER A 40 -107.27 -31.22 41.49
C SER A 40 -106.96 -30.11 40.48
N SER A 41 -108.01 -29.50 39.91
CA SER A 41 -107.85 -28.36 38.97
C SER A 41 -107.03 -27.21 39.57
N GLU A 42 -107.17 -26.96 40.88
CA GLU A 42 -106.44 -25.90 41.59
C GLU A 42 -104.93 -26.19 41.68
N GLU A 43 -104.55 -27.45 41.95
CA GLU A 43 -103.14 -27.88 41.96
C GLU A 43 -102.49 -27.84 40.57
N LEU A 44 -103.25 -28.19 39.52
CA LEU A 44 -102.79 -28.10 38.13
C LEU A 44 -102.57 -26.64 37.70
N MET A 45 -103.47 -25.73 38.08
CA MET A 45 -103.31 -24.29 37.82
C MET A 45 -102.10 -23.71 38.55
N ASN A 46 -101.92 -24.00 39.85
CA ASN A 46 -100.74 -23.56 40.62
C ASN A 46 -99.42 -24.10 40.03
N LYS A 47 -99.41 -25.34 39.53
CA LYS A 47 -98.24 -25.93 38.87
C LYS A 47 -97.97 -25.29 37.51
N ALA A 48 -99.01 -24.99 36.74
CA ALA A 48 -98.90 -24.26 35.48
C ALA A 48 -98.37 -22.83 35.71
N ASP A 49 -98.90 -22.12 36.72
CA ASP A 49 -98.45 -20.77 37.09
C ASP A 49 -96.98 -20.75 37.52
N LYS A 50 -96.56 -21.70 38.37
CA LYS A 50 -95.14 -21.83 38.76
C LYS A 50 -94.25 -22.18 37.58
N SER A 51 -94.69 -23.08 36.69
CA SER A 51 -93.93 -23.41 35.47
C SER A 51 -93.81 -22.22 34.52
N ALA A 52 -94.85 -21.40 34.42
CA ALA A 52 -94.83 -20.18 33.62
C ALA A 52 -93.84 -19.16 34.20
N VAL A 53 -93.85 -18.95 35.53
CA VAL A 53 -92.88 -18.08 36.23
C VAL A 53 -91.44 -18.58 36.03
N TRP A 54 -91.19 -19.88 36.20
CA TRP A 54 -89.87 -20.47 35.95
C TRP A 54 -89.43 -20.35 34.49
N GLY A 55 -90.35 -20.55 33.53
CA GLY A 55 -90.10 -20.35 32.11
C GLY A 55 -89.71 -18.91 31.78
N LEU A 56 -90.41 -17.93 32.38
CA LEU A 56 -90.09 -16.50 32.22
C LEU A 56 -88.72 -16.15 32.80
N HIS A 57 -88.38 -16.60 34.01
CA HIS A 57 -87.05 -16.38 34.59
C HIS A 57 -85.93 -16.97 33.74
N PHE A 58 -86.13 -18.18 33.21
CA PHE A 58 -85.17 -18.83 32.32
C PHE A 58 -84.97 -18.01 31.03
N ILE A 59 -86.05 -17.55 30.41
CA ILE A 59 -85.98 -16.69 29.22
C ILE A 59 -85.27 -15.38 29.53
N SER A 60 -85.59 -14.70 30.64
CA SER A 60 -84.91 -13.47 31.05
C SER A 60 -83.41 -13.68 31.26
N ALA A 61 -83.01 -14.75 31.95
CA ALA A 61 -81.59 -15.06 32.15
C ALA A 61 -80.86 -15.34 30.83
N LEU A 62 -81.50 -16.02 29.87
CA LEU A 62 -80.95 -16.22 28.54
C LEU A 62 -80.80 -14.89 27.78
N ILE A 63 -81.78 -14.00 27.87
CA ILE A 63 -81.72 -12.68 27.26
C ILE A 63 -80.55 -11.89 27.84
N ASP A 64 -80.41 -11.84 29.17
CA ASP A 64 -79.32 -11.14 29.84
C ASP A 64 -77.96 -11.71 29.41
N TRP A 65 -77.82 -13.04 29.36
CA TRP A 65 -76.60 -13.70 28.90
C TRP A 65 -76.25 -13.34 27.45
N VAL A 66 -77.23 -13.34 26.54
CA VAL A 66 -77.02 -12.93 25.14
C VAL A 66 -76.62 -11.46 25.05
N HIS A 67 -77.22 -10.59 25.86
CA HIS A 67 -76.87 -9.17 25.92
C HIS A 67 -75.45 -8.96 26.45
N ASP A 68 -75.05 -9.66 27.50
CA ASP A 68 -73.70 -9.60 28.07
C ASP A 68 -72.65 -10.14 27.11
N ALA A 69 -72.93 -11.26 26.43
CA ALA A 69 -72.08 -11.78 25.37
C ALA A 69 -71.95 -10.77 24.22
N GLY A 70 -73.05 -10.12 23.82
CA GLY A 70 -73.04 -9.06 22.81
C GLY A 70 -72.22 -7.84 23.22
N ARG A 71 -72.28 -7.43 24.50
CA ARG A 71 -71.46 -6.35 25.07
C ARG A 71 -69.98 -6.73 25.05
N LEU A 72 -69.65 -7.95 25.44
CA LEU A 72 -68.28 -8.46 25.40
C LEU A 72 -67.74 -8.51 23.97
N ILE A 73 -68.50 -9.07 23.02
CA ILE A 73 -68.11 -9.13 21.61
C ILE A 73 -67.83 -7.74 21.05
N ARG A 74 -68.70 -6.76 21.35
CA ARG A 74 -68.50 -5.36 20.93
C ARG A 74 -67.21 -4.78 21.53
N SER A 75 -66.99 -4.95 22.83
CA SER A 75 -65.77 -4.50 23.49
C SER A 75 -64.50 -5.14 22.92
N GLN A 76 -64.54 -6.44 22.63
CA GLN A 76 -63.41 -7.15 22.01
C GLN A 76 -63.17 -6.67 20.57
N HIS A 77 -64.24 -6.40 19.81
CA HIS A 77 -64.13 -5.84 18.46
C HIS A 77 -63.41 -4.48 18.47
N GLU A 78 -63.82 -3.58 19.37
CA GLU A 78 -63.16 -2.27 19.53
C GLU A 78 -61.67 -2.44 19.89
N ARG A 79 -61.33 -3.35 20.81
CA ARG A 79 -59.93 -3.65 21.15
C ARG A 79 -59.13 -4.20 19.97
N ILE A 80 -59.73 -5.02 19.11
CA ILE A 80 -59.08 -5.53 17.90
C ILE A 80 -58.83 -4.39 16.91
N LEU A 81 -59.78 -3.45 16.76
CA LEU A 81 -59.61 -2.30 15.89
C LEU A 81 -58.49 -1.37 16.39
N THR A 82 -58.44 -1.07 17.69
CA THR A 82 -57.36 -0.24 18.26
C THR A 82 -55.99 -0.90 18.14
N LEU A 83 -55.87 -2.19 18.46
CA LEU A 83 -54.62 -2.93 18.28
C LEU A 83 -54.19 -3.00 16.81
N ARG A 84 -55.14 -3.12 15.87
CA ARG A 84 -54.84 -3.08 14.44
C ARG A 84 -54.31 -1.71 14.01
N ALA A 85 -54.84 -0.62 14.55
CA ALA A 85 -54.34 0.73 14.28
C ALA A 85 -52.92 0.92 14.82
N VAL A 86 -52.70 0.60 16.10
CA VAL A 86 -51.38 0.71 16.75
C VAL A 86 -50.33 -0.16 16.05
N ASN A 87 -50.68 -1.38 15.63
CA ASN A 87 -49.78 -2.23 14.85
C ASN A 87 -49.38 -1.63 13.50
N LYS A 88 -50.29 -0.91 12.82
CA LYS A 88 -49.97 -0.21 11.57
C LYS A 88 -49.03 0.96 11.82
N GLU A 89 -49.28 1.76 12.87
CA GLU A 89 -48.45 2.89 13.24
C GLU A 89 -47.05 2.46 13.66
N LEU A 90 -46.92 1.47 14.54
CA LEU A 90 -45.63 0.92 14.96
C LEU A 90 -44.84 0.34 13.78
N LYS A 91 -45.51 -0.39 12.88
CA LYS A 91 -44.86 -0.93 11.69
C LYS A 91 -44.37 0.18 10.75
N LEU A 92 -45.15 1.24 10.57
CA LEU A 92 -44.76 2.35 9.71
C LEU A 92 -43.65 3.18 10.34
N GLY A 93 -43.78 3.55 11.62
CA GLY A 93 -42.81 4.34 12.36
C GLY A 93 -41.47 3.63 12.54
N GLY A 94 -41.49 2.36 12.98
CA GLY A 94 -40.27 1.57 13.14
C GLY A 94 -39.54 1.36 11.81
N ASN A 95 -40.27 1.11 10.72
CA ASN A 95 -39.67 1.00 9.40
C ASN A 95 -39.11 2.33 8.90
N GLN A 96 -39.81 3.44 9.14
CA GLN A 96 -39.37 4.76 8.70
C GLN A 96 -38.12 5.24 9.45
N GLU A 97 -38.07 5.02 10.77
CA GLU A 97 -36.91 5.35 11.59
C GLU A 97 -35.69 4.51 11.20
N LEU A 98 -35.87 3.18 11.07
CA LEU A 98 -34.80 2.29 10.59
C LEU A 98 -34.31 2.69 9.20
N LEU A 99 -35.23 3.02 8.28
CA LEU A 99 -34.90 3.46 6.93
C LEU A 99 -34.13 4.79 6.94
N ALA A 100 -34.53 5.76 7.76
CA ALA A 100 -33.82 7.04 7.88
C ALA A 100 -32.39 6.86 8.44
N VAL A 101 -32.20 5.99 9.43
CA VAL A 101 -30.86 5.68 9.97
C VAL A 101 -29.97 5.02 8.92
N VAL A 102 -30.50 4.02 8.20
CA VAL A 102 -29.76 3.33 7.13
C VAL A 102 -29.42 4.29 5.99
N GLU A 103 -30.35 5.15 5.59
CA GLU A 103 -30.10 6.18 4.56
C GLU A 103 -29.02 7.18 4.98
N HIS A 104 -29.01 7.59 6.25
CA HIS A 104 -27.98 8.48 6.77
C HIS A 104 -26.60 7.82 6.71
N GLN A 105 -26.48 6.60 7.22
CA GLN A 105 -25.22 5.84 7.17
C GLN A 105 -24.75 5.58 5.74
N ALA A 106 -25.66 5.29 4.82
CA ALA A 106 -25.34 5.12 3.41
C ALA A 106 -24.73 6.40 2.80
N LYS A 107 -25.28 7.58 3.15
CA LYS A 107 -24.73 8.87 2.69
C LYS A 107 -23.35 9.15 3.28
N GLU A 108 -23.14 8.89 4.57
CA GLU A 108 -21.82 9.03 5.20
C GLU A 108 -20.76 8.17 4.50
N TYR A 109 -21.07 6.90 4.25
CA TYR A 109 -20.16 6.02 3.52
C TYR A 109 -19.95 6.44 2.06
N GLU A 110 -20.98 6.97 1.40
CA GLU A 110 -20.86 7.49 0.04
C GLU A 110 -19.89 8.69 -0.01
N ASP A 111 -19.99 9.61 0.94
CA ASP A 111 -19.13 10.79 1.00
C ASP A 111 -17.68 10.42 1.37
N GLU A 112 -17.47 9.46 2.26
CA GLU A 112 -16.14 8.93 2.56
C GLU A 112 -15.53 8.21 1.35
N ALA A 113 -16.33 7.44 0.59
CA ALA A 113 -15.88 6.82 -0.64
C ALA A 113 -15.49 7.85 -1.72
N LYS A 114 -16.22 8.97 -1.83
CA LYS A 114 -15.87 10.09 -2.73
C LYS A 114 -14.54 10.74 -2.30
N LYS A 115 -14.35 10.97 -1.01
CA LYS A 115 -13.10 11.52 -0.46
C LYS A 115 -11.91 10.61 -0.76
N LEU A 116 -12.01 9.31 -0.46
CA LEU A 116 -10.96 8.33 -0.74
C LEU A 116 -10.66 8.22 -2.24
N ARG A 117 -11.68 8.31 -3.10
CA ARG A 117 -11.49 8.34 -4.56
C ARG A 117 -10.67 9.55 -5.01
N ALA A 118 -10.93 10.74 -4.45
CA ALA A 118 -10.16 11.94 -4.77
C ALA A 118 -8.70 11.84 -4.29
N GLU A 119 -8.47 11.28 -3.09
CA GLU A 119 -7.13 11.06 -2.55
C GLU A 119 -6.33 10.04 -3.36
N LEU A 120 -6.97 8.96 -3.80
CA LEU A 120 -6.35 7.98 -4.72
C LEU A 120 -5.94 8.61 -6.05
N GLU A 121 -6.76 9.50 -6.61
CA GLU A 121 -6.43 10.19 -7.86
C GLU A 121 -5.26 11.17 -7.66
N TYR A 122 -5.22 11.88 -6.53
CA TYR A 122 -4.08 12.71 -6.15
C TYR A 122 -2.78 11.90 -6.07
N LEU A 123 -2.79 10.78 -5.33
CA LEU A 123 -1.61 9.91 -5.19
C LEU A 123 -1.18 9.28 -6.52
N ARG A 124 -2.15 8.95 -7.39
CA ARG A 124 -1.86 8.43 -8.74
C ARG A 124 -1.13 9.46 -9.60
N ASN A 125 -1.55 10.73 -9.52
CA ASN A 125 -0.89 11.81 -10.24
C ASN A 125 0.51 12.08 -9.69
N LEU A 126 0.67 12.12 -8.36
CA LEU A 126 1.99 12.26 -7.72
C LEU A 126 2.95 11.13 -8.13
N ARG A 127 2.46 9.89 -8.21
CA ARG A 127 3.27 8.77 -8.67
C ARG A 127 3.73 8.96 -10.12
N ARG A 128 2.85 9.42 -11.01
CA ARG A 128 3.20 9.68 -12.42
C ARG A 128 4.29 10.76 -12.53
N GLU A 129 4.17 11.85 -11.78
CA GLU A 129 5.18 12.92 -11.75
C GLU A 129 6.54 12.40 -11.28
N LEU A 130 6.56 11.60 -10.21
CA LEU A 130 7.79 10.99 -9.71
C LEU A 130 8.40 10.00 -10.72
N GLU A 131 7.57 9.20 -11.40
CA GLU A 131 8.02 8.29 -12.46
C GLU A 131 8.67 9.05 -13.63
N GLU A 132 8.10 10.20 -14.03
CA GLU A 132 8.65 11.08 -15.06
C GLU A 132 10.00 11.66 -14.63
N GLU A 133 10.11 12.18 -13.40
CA GLU A 133 11.36 12.72 -12.86
C GLU A 133 12.46 11.65 -12.76
N VAL A 134 12.11 10.45 -12.30
CA VAL A 134 13.03 9.30 -12.29
C VAL A 134 13.47 8.94 -13.71
N GLY A 135 12.57 9.02 -14.70
CA GLY A 135 12.90 8.83 -16.11
C GLY A 135 13.93 9.85 -16.62
N VAL A 136 13.75 11.13 -16.28
CA VAL A 136 14.70 12.21 -16.61
C VAL A 136 16.05 11.98 -15.95
N LEU A 137 16.07 11.69 -14.64
CA LEU A 137 17.30 11.44 -13.90
C LEU A 137 18.09 10.24 -14.44
N ARG A 138 17.40 9.16 -14.84
CA ARG A 138 18.02 7.99 -15.48
C ARG A 138 18.67 8.37 -16.81
N SER A 139 17.99 9.17 -17.63
CA SER A 139 18.51 9.62 -18.92
C SER A 139 19.75 10.51 -18.74
N ASN A 140 19.72 11.42 -17.77
CA ASN A 140 20.87 12.27 -17.43
C ASN A 140 22.06 11.45 -16.93
N LEU A 141 21.80 10.44 -16.09
CA LEU A 141 22.85 9.55 -15.59
C LEU A 141 23.49 8.74 -16.72
N ASP A 142 22.70 8.26 -17.68
CA ASP A 142 23.22 7.55 -18.85
C ASP A 142 24.08 8.47 -19.72
N GLY A 143 23.62 9.70 -19.98
CA GLY A 143 24.42 10.73 -20.65
C GLY A 143 25.77 10.99 -19.96
N ALA A 144 25.74 11.20 -18.64
CA ALA A 144 26.96 11.42 -17.86
C ALA A 144 27.92 10.21 -17.88
N ARG A 145 27.39 8.98 -17.91
CA ARG A 145 28.20 7.76 -18.06
C ARG A 145 28.86 7.69 -19.42
N ASN A 146 28.13 8.05 -20.48
CA ASN A 146 28.67 8.09 -21.85
C ASN A 146 29.77 9.15 -21.99
N ASP A 147 29.56 10.35 -21.42
CA ASP A 147 30.58 11.40 -21.40
C ASP A 147 31.83 10.99 -20.63
N ARG A 148 31.66 10.33 -19.48
CA ARG A 148 32.77 9.77 -18.72
C ARG A 148 33.57 8.75 -19.55
N ALA A 149 32.89 7.83 -20.23
CA ALA A 149 33.56 6.82 -21.06
C ALA A 149 34.36 7.45 -22.21
N ARG A 150 33.84 8.52 -22.83
CA ARG A 150 34.56 9.31 -23.84
C ARG A 150 35.82 9.95 -23.26
N LEU A 151 35.69 10.63 -22.11
CA LEU A 151 36.82 11.27 -21.44
C LEU A 151 37.90 10.26 -21.04
N GLU A 152 37.52 9.08 -20.55
CA GLU A 152 38.46 8.00 -20.25
C GLU A 152 39.24 7.57 -21.49
N GLY A 153 38.58 7.49 -22.67
CA GLY A 153 39.24 7.23 -23.95
C GLY A 153 40.21 8.35 -24.38
N ASP A 154 39.83 9.61 -24.19
CA ASP A 154 40.69 10.76 -24.50
C ASP A 154 41.94 10.78 -23.59
N VAL A 155 41.77 10.50 -22.30
CA VAL A 155 42.88 10.40 -21.33
C VAL A 155 43.83 9.27 -21.69
N LEU A 156 43.32 8.11 -22.10
CA LEU A 156 44.14 7.00 -22.57
C LEU A 156 44.95 7.40 -23.81
N SER A 157 44.30 8.03 -24.80
CA SER A 157 44.96 8.50 -26.03
C SER A 157 46.05 9.54 -25.74
N LEU A 158 45.77 10.49 -24.84
CA LEU A 158 46.75 11.50 -24.41
C LEU A 158 47.94 10.86 -23.67
N THR A 159 47.66 9.85 -22.85
CA THR A 159 48.69 9.09 -22.12
C THR A 159 49.63 8.37 -23.09
N GLU A 160 49.09 7.77 -24.15
CA GLU A 160 49.86 7.11 -25.20
C GLU A 160 50.73 8.12 -25.97
N ALA A 161 50.15 9.25 -26.38
CA ALA A 161 50.90 10.33 -27.05
C ALA A 161 52.02 10.90 -26.16
N ALA A 162 51.77 11.10 -24.87
CA ALA A 162 52.78 11.55 -23.92
C ALA A 162 53.90 10.52 -23.74
N ALA A 163 53.58 9.22 -23.73
CA ALA A 163 54.58 8.15 -23.69
C ALA A 163 55.45 8.14 -24.96
N PHE A 164 54.83 8.33 -26.14
CA PHE A 164 55.53 8.45 -27.42
C PHE A 164 56.50 9.65 -27.43
N LEU A 165 56.01 10.85 -27.11
CA LEU A 165 56.85 12.06 -27.05
C LEU A 165 57.99 11.93 -26.04
N LYS A 166 57.75 11.28 -24.89
CA LYS A 166 58.79 11.02 -23.90
C LYS A 166 59.88 10.08 -24.43
N ALA A 167 59.51 9.06 -25.21
CA ALA A 167 60.47 8.16 -25.85
C ALA A 167 61.28 8.89 -26.94
N GLU A 168 60.62 9.67 -27.78
CA GLU A 168 61.25 10.48 -28.82
C GLU A 168 62.24 11.50 -28.23
N LEU A 169 61.83 12.20 -27.17
CA LEU A 169 62.69 13.18 -26.48
C LEU A 169 63.92 12.51 -25.84
N LYS A 170 63.81 11.29 -25.33
CA LYS A 170 64.98 10.55 -24.84
C LYS A 170 65.97 10.24 -25.95
N VAL A 171 65.48 9.81 -27.12
CA VAL A 171 66.32 9.49 -28.28
C VAL A 171 66.97 10.76 -28.82
N GLU A 172 66.19 11.80 -29.08
CA GLU A 172 66.68 13.03 -29.68
C GLU A 172 67.55 13.82 -28.70
N GLY A 173 67.17 13.88 -27.43
CA GLY A 173 67.98 14.47 -26.37
C GLY A 173 69.34 13.80 -26.26
N SER A 174 69.42 12.47 -26.38
CA SER A 174 70.71 11.78 -26.41
C SER A 174 71.54 12.18 -27.64
N LYS A 175 70.94 12.26 -28.83
CA LYS A 175 71.66 12.69 -30.04
C LYS A 175 72.19 14.11 -29.92
N VAL A 176 71.36 15.06 -29.45
CA VAL A 176 71.75 16.47 -29.27
C VAL A 176 72.89 16.58 -28.27
N VAL A 177 72.86 15.84 -27.16
CA VAL A 177 73.95 15.83 -26.18
C VAL A 177 75.23 15.27 -26.81
N THR A 178 75.16 14.17 -27.57
CA THR A 178 76.32 13.60 -28.25
C THR A 178 76.90 14.58 -29.28
N ALA A 179 76.04 15.23 -30.07
CA ALA A 179 76.45 16.23 -31.06
C ALA A 179 77.08 17.48 -30.40
N TYR A 180 76.54 17.95 -29.28
CA TYR A 180 77.11 19.05 -28.51
C TYR A 180 78.49 18.69 -27.95
N LYS A 181 78.64 17.50 -27.37
CA LYS A 181 79.93 17.00 -26.87
C LYS A 181 80.99 16.86 -27.97
N ALA A 182 80.56 16.54 -29.19
CA ALA A 182 81.44 16.48 -30.36
C ALA A 182 81.69 17.85 -31.01
N SER A 183 81.05 18.93 -30.54
CA SER A 183 81.22 20.26 -31.12
C SER A 183 82.51 20.93 -30.63
N ARG A 184 83.19 21.65 -31.52
CA ARG A 184 84.41 22.42 -31.20
C ARG A 184 84.23 23.41 -30.06
N GLY A 185 83.03 23.98 -29.91
CA GLY A 185 82.73 24.89 -28.79
C GLY A 185 82.80 24.23 -27.42
N PHE A 186 82.43 22.94 -27.32
CA PHE A 186 82.55 22.16 -26.08
C PHE A 186 84.01 21.84 -25.77
N GLU A 187 84.77 21.39 -26.77
CA GLU A 187 86.20 21.10 -26.67
C GLU A 187 87.03 22.32 -26.24
N LEU A 188 86.87 23.45 -26.93
CA LEU A 188 87.50 24.72 -26.54
C LEU A 188 87.10 25.17 -25.13
N GLY A 189 85.87 24.86 -24.71
CA GLY A 189 85.40 25.11 -23.35
C GLY A 189 86.15 24.25 -22.31
N LEU A 190 86.37 22.96 -22.62
CA LEU A 190 87.14 22.05 -21.78
C LEU A 190 88.61 22.46 -21.68
N GLU A 191 89.25 22.85 -22.79
CA GLU A 191 90.63 23.33 -22.81
C GLU A 191 90.80 24.58 -21.94
N LYS A 192 89.92 25.58 -22.11
CA LYS A 192 89.93 26.80 -21.28
C LYS A 192 89.76 26.47 -19.81
N MET A 193 88.83 25.57 -19.47
CA MET A 193 88.61 25.16 -18.08
C MET A 193 89.83 24.41 -17.51
N GLY A 194 90.48 23.56 -18.31
CA GLY A 194 91.71 22.88 -17.94
C GLY A 194 92.86 23.85 -17.68
N ARG A 195 93.04 24.83 -18.58
CA ARG A 195 94.05 25.89 -18.45
C ARG A 195 93.87 26.70 -17.18
N VAL A 196 92.66 27.21 -16.92
CA VAL A 196 92.35 27.97 -15.69
C VAL A 196 92.59 27.12 -14.43
N SER A 197 92.26 25.83 -14.47
CA SER A 197 92.48 24.91 -13.34
C SER A 197 93.96 24.67 -13.06
N TYR A 198 94.76 24.49 -14.11
CA TYR A 198 96.20 24.27 -14.01
C TYR A 198 96.92 25.55 -13.58
N GLU A 199 96.56 26.72 -14.15
CA GLU A 199 97.00 28.04 -13.70
C GLU A 199 96.77 28.24 -12.21
N TYR A 200 95.55 27.97 -11.74
CA TYR A 200 95.21 28.10 -10.33
C TYR A 200 96.06 27.18 -9.45
N ARG A 201 96.23 25.91 -9.83
CA ARG A 201 97.08 24.96 -9.09
C ARG A 201 98.55 25.38 -9.09
N TYR A 202 99.05 25.88 -10.21
CA TYR A 202 100.41 26.38 -10.33
C TYR A 202 100.63 27.59 -9.42
N GLN A 203 99.73 28.57 -9.44
CA GLN A 203 99.80 29.72 -8.53
C GLN A 203 99.83 29.28 -7.07
N VAL A 204 98.96 28.34 -6.66
CA VAL A 204 98.96 27.80 -5.29
C VAL A 204 100.28 27.08 -4.95
N ALA A 205 100.84 26.28 -5.87
CA ALA A 205 102.10 25.57 -5.67
C ALA A 205 103.29 26.53 -5.59
N LEU A 206 103.31 27.53 -6.45
CA LEU A 206 104.30 28.61 -6.49
C LEU A 206 104.33 29.38 -5.18
N GLU A 207 103.17 29.78 -4.66
CA GLU A 207 103.07 30.48 -3.37
C GLU A 207 103.52 29.59 -2.20
N ARG A 208 103.20 28.28 -2.23
CA ARG A 208 103.71 27.32 -1.23
C ARG A 208 105.23 27.15 -1.29
N LEU A 209 105.81 27.13 -2.49
CA LEU A 209 107.25 27.02 -2.70
C LEU A 209 107.97 28.26 -2.15
N ARG A 210 107.48 29.45 -2.51
CA ARG A 210 108.00 30.75 -2.03
C ARG A 210 107.95 30.86 -0.51
N GLY A 211 106.87 30.37 0.12
CA GLY A 211 106.77 30.31 1.58
C GLY A 211 107.80 29.39 2.26
N LYS A 212 108.36 28.40 1.55
CA LYS A 212 109.38 27.48 2.07
C LYS A 212 110.82 27.87 1.71
N HIS A 213 111.03 28.50 0.55
CA HIS A 213 112.35 28.87 0.03
C HIS A 213 112.30 30.28 -0.60
N PRO A 214 112.51 31.35 0.19
CA PRO A 214 112.34 32.74 -0.28
C PRO A 214 113.34 33.19 -1.35
N GLU A 215 114.40 32.43 -1.59
CA GLU A 215 115.56 32.81 -2.41
C GLU A 215 115.47 32.30 -3.87
N ILE A 216 114.48 31.46 -4.20
CA ILE A 216 114.33 30.87 -5.53
C ILE A 216 113.57 31.85 -6.45
N ALA A 217 114.24 32.36 -7.48
CA ALA A 217 113.64 33.16 -8.54
C ALA A 217 113.22 32.27 -9.71
N ILE A 218 111.95 32.36 -10.14
CA ILE A 218 111.45 31.70 -11.34
C ILE A 218 111.36 32.76 -12.44
N GLU A 219 112.04 32.50 -13.55
CA GLU A 219 112.42 33.52 -14.55
C GLU A 219 111.31 33.81 -15.59
N GLN A 220 110.34 32.92 -15.80
CA GLN A 220 109.25 33.14 -16.77
C GLN A 220 107.90 32.63 -16.26
N ASP A 221 106.83 33.37 -16.59
CA ASP A 221 105.44 32.94 -16.37
C ASP A 221 105.05 31.95 -17.48
N PRO A 222 104.82 30.66 -17.16
CA PRO A 222 104.51 29.64 -18.16
C PRO A 222 103.16 29.85 -18.88
N PHE A 223 102.35 30.83 -18.48
CA PHE A 223 101.01 31.07 -19.01
C PHE A 223 100.89 32.26 -19.96
N VAL A 224 101.99 32.93 -20.29
CA VAL A 224 102.02 33.97 -21.30
C VAL A 224 102.15 33.31 -22.67
N GLU A 225 101.25 33.61 -23.60
CA GLU A 225 101.33 33.11 -24.99
C GLU A 225 102.63 33.58 -25.64
N CYS A 226 103.47 32.64 -26.05
CA CYS A 226 104.72 32.92 -26.75
C CYS A 226 104.40 33.27 -28.22
N PRO A 227 104.88 34.41 -28.74
CA PRO A 227 104.58 34.82 -30.12
C PRO A 227 105.15 33.89 -31.20
N ASP A 228 106.15 33.07 -30.88
CA ASP A 228 106.76 32.12 -31.82
C ASP A 228 105.87 30.87 -32.09
N ASP A 229 105.03 30.48 -31.13
CA ASP A 229 104.20 29.27 -31.21
C ASP A 229 102.89 29.50 -31.99
N ALA A 230 102.54 30.77 -32.26
CA ALA A 230 101.32 31.15 -32.99
C ALA A 230 101.33 30.74 -34.48
N ASN A 231 102.51 30.38 -35.03
CA ASN A 231 102.68 29.95 -36.41
C ASN A 231 102.85 28.43 -36.57
N MET A 232 102.80 27.66 -35.48
CA MET A 232 102.89 26.20 -35.56
C MET A 232 101.52 25.59 -35.86
N GLU A 233 101.39 24.99 -37.04
CA GLU A 233 100.25 24.16 -37.41
C GLU A 233 100.33 22.84 -36.62
N MET A 234 99.64 22.78 -35.49
CA MET A 234 99.54 21.56 -34.70
C MET A 234 98.43 20.67 -35.27
N ASP A 235 98.77 19.45 -35.69
CA ASP A 235 97.81 18.46 -36.15
C ASP A 235 96.94 18.00 -34.99
N LEU A 236 95.66 18.39 -35.03
CA LEU A 236 94.69 18.15 -33.97
C LEU A 236 94.16 16.71 -33.94
N ASN A 237 94.61 15.82 -34.83
CA ASN A 237 94.07 14.46 -34.98
C ASN A 237 94.93 13.36 -34.31
N GLN A 238 95.72 13.67 -33.30
CA GLN A 238 96.51 12.64 -32.60
C GLN A 238 95.63 11.85 -31.63
N SER A 239 95.33 10.59 -31.96
CA SER A 239 94.58 9.70 -31.07
C SER A 239 95.45 9.21 -29.90
N PHE A 240 95.04 9.50 -28.67
CA PHE A 240 95.59 8.89 -27.46
C PHE A 240 95.00 7.48 -27.28
N ASP A 241 95.43 6.52 -28.09
CA ASP A 241 95.11 5.10 -27.89
C ASP A 241 96.32 4.38 -27.28
N ASP A 242 96.30 4.19 -25.96
CA ASP A 242 97.32 3.47 -25.19
C ASP A 242 97.06 1.95 -25.14
N SER A 243 96.32 1.40 -26.10
CA SER A 243 96.10 -0.05 -26.18
C SER A 243 97.41 -0.78 -26.48
N ALA A 244 97.89 -1.56 -25.51
CA ALA A 244 99.09 -2.40 -25.66
C ALA A 244 98.93 -3.41 -26.82
N PRO A 245 100.02 -3.74 -27.56
CA PRO A 245 99.91 -4.65 -28.68
C PRO A 245 99.58 -6.07 -28.21
N SER A 246 98.54 -6.66 -28.79
CA SER A 246 98.23 -8.07 -28.63
C SER A 246 99.34 -8.92 -29.24
N GLU A 247 100.05 -9.67 -28.42
CA GLU A 247 100.80 -10.85 -28.89
C GLU A 247 99.79 -11.96 -29.26
N MET A 248 100.18 -12.78 -30.24
CA MET A 248 99.34 -13.71 -31.02
C MET A 248 98.57 -14.77 -30.22
#